data_AF-A0AAJ1ME40-F1
#
_entry.id   AF-A0AAJ1ME40-F1
#
_cell.length_a   1.000
_cell.length_b   1.000
_cell.length_c   1.000
_cell.angle_alpha   90.00
_cell.angle_beta   90.00
_cell.angle_gamma   90.00
#
_symmetry.space_group_name_H-M   'P 1'
#
loop_
_entity.id
_entity.type
_entity.pdbx_description
1 polymer ?
#
loop_
_entity_poly.entity_id
_entity_poly.type
_entity_poly.pdbx_seq_one_letter_code
_entity_poly.pdbx_strand_id
1 'polypeptide(L)'
;MPQIITLTDRSGLDYLQGLVERSRNLLPVLKEIGEDQAQETKQRFATATDPDGNAWAPNKPVTMARYSALFARKKDGTLTKGSQARLANKKPGTGETRMLGTTINYQVQGEDAVGIGSPMVYAGTFHYGAKSGEFGFGIYASRNGSFPIPWGDIPARRFLGMSQAGRDSVVNLVRSYLLDE
;
A
#
# COMPACT_ATOMS: atom_id res chain seq x y z
N MET A 1 -5.63 -0.30 -61.82
CA MET A 1 -4.59 -1.30 -61.55
C MET A 1 -4.76 -1.79 -60.12
N PRO A 2 -5.01 -3.08 -59.87
CA PRO A 2 -5.05 -3.61 -58.50
C PRO A 2 -3.63 -3.77 -57.95
N GLN A 3 -3.37 -3.18 -56.79
CA GLN A 3 -2.15 -3.43 -56.02
C GLN A 3 -2.52 -4.42 -54.90
N ILE A 4 -1.87 -5.59 -54.90
CA ILE A 4 -2.02 -6.58 -53.84
C ILE A 4 -1.00 -6.24 -52.77
N ILE A 5 -1.47 -5.86 -51.58
CA ILE A 5 -0.64 -5.67 -50.39
C ILE A 5 -0.70 -6.97 -49.60
N THR A 6 0.43 -7.66 -49.47
CA THR A 6 0.54 -8.91 -48.70
C THR A 6 1.29 -8.65 -47.39
N LEU A 7 0.82 -9.22 -46.28
CA LEU A 7 1.48 -9.14 -44.97
C LEU A 7 2.83 -9.91 -44.92
N THR A 8 3.22 -10.56 -46.01
CA THR A 8 4.41 -11.41 -46.12
C THR A 8 5.73 -10.66 -46.23
N ASP A 9 5.74 -9.32 -46.24
CA ASP A 9 7.00 -8.60 -46.06
C ASP A 9 7.60 -8.98 -44.70
N ARG A 10 8.86 -9.44 -44.70
CA ARG A 10 9.52 -10.04 -43.51
C ARG A 10 9.37 -9.15 -42.27
N SER A 11 9.43 -7.83 -42.43
CA SER A 11 9.30 -6.88 -41.33
C SER A 11 7.96 -6.98 -40.56
N GLY A 12 6.84 -7.23 -41.25
CA GLY A 12 5.53 -7.34 -40.59
C GLY A 12 5.36 -8.66 -39.84
N LEU A 13 5.84 -9.76 -40.42
CA LEU A 13 5.84 -11.07 -39.78
C LEU A 13 6.83 -11.14 -38.61
N ASP A 14 8.02 -10.55 -38.75
CA ASP A 14 9.03 -10.46 -37.68
C ASP A 14 8.49 -9.65 -36.49
N TYR A 15 7.77 -8.54 -36.76
CA TYR A 15 7.10 -7.75 -35.72
C TYR A 15 6.01 -8.53 -34.99
N LEU A 16 5.13 -9.21 -35.74
CA LEU A 16 4.09 -10.07 -35.17
C LEU A 16 4.71 -11.18 -34.31
N GLN A 17 5.79 -11.80 -34.78
CA GLN A 17 6.50 -12.84 -34.05
C GLN A 17 7.07 -12.29 -32.74
N GLY A 18 7.71 -11.11 -32.75
CA GLY A 18 8.19 -10.45 -31.53
C GLY A 18 7.09 -10.18 -30.51
N LEU A 19 5.93 -9.70 -30.97
CA LEU A 19 4.76 -9.49 -30.11
C LEU A 19 4.26 -10.80 -29.49
N VAL A 20 4.16 -11.87 -30.28
CA VAL A 20 3.75 -13.20 -29.80
C VAL A 20 4.74 -13.77 -28.78
N GLU A 21 6.05 -13.58 -28.99
CA GLU A 21 7.05 -14.04 -28.02
C GLU A 21 6.96 -13.28 -26.69
N ARG A 22 6.73 -11.98 -26.72
CA ARG A 22 6.55 -11.18 -25.49
C ARG A 22 5.23 -11.49 -24.79
N SER A 23 4.14 -11.73 -25.52
CA SER A 23 2.86 -12.09 -24.91
C SER A 23 2.89 -13.44 -24.20
N ARG A 24 3.83 -14.33 -24.56
CA ARG A 24 4.09 -15.60 -23.87
C ARG A 24 4.93 -15.44 -22.60
N ASN A 25 5.58 -14.31 -22.39
CA ASN A 25 6.42 -14.07 -21.22
C ASN A 25 6.11 -12.71 -20.60
N LEU A 26 5.02 -12.63 -19.84
CA LEU A 26 4.64 -11.40 -19.13
C LEU A 26 5.45 -11.15 -17.85
N LEU A 27 6.37 -12.04 -17.49
CA LEU A 27 7.15 -11.92 -16.26
C LEU A 27 7.90 -10.59 -16.13
N PRO A 28 8.51 -10.01 -17.18
CA PRO A 28 9.18 -8.71 -17.07
C PRO A 28 8.21 -7.59 -16.69
N VAL A 29 7.07 -7.49 -17.39
CA VAL A 29 6.08 -6.43 -17.12
C VAL A 29 5.37 -6.63 -15.78
N LEU A 30 5.10 -7.88 -15.37
CA LEU A 30 4.50 -8.17 -14.06
C LEU A 30 5.41 -7.75 -12.90
N LYS A 31 6.73 -7.88 -13.05
CA LYS A 31 7.70 -7.40 -12.04
C LYS A 31 7.68 -5.88 -11.94
N GLU A 32 7.62 -5.19 -13.07
CA GLU A 32 7.55 -3.73 -13.10
C GLU A 32 6.26 -3.22 -12.47
N ILE A 33 5.11 -3.78 -12.85
CA ILE A 33 3.81 -3.49 -12.22
C ILE A 33 3.87 -3.74 -10.70
N GLY A 34 4.48 -4.84 -10.28
CA GLY A 34 4.65 -5.20 -8.87
C GLY A 34 5.49 -4.18 -8.10
N GLU A 35 6.61 -3.73 -8.67
CA GLU A 35 7.48 -2.72 -8.07
C GLU A 35 6.74 -1.38 -7.96
N ASP A 36 6.11 -0.92 -9.03
CA ASP A 36 5.36 0.34 -9.05
C ASP A 36 4.24 0.34 -8.01
N GLN A 37 3.43 -0.72 -7.96
CA GLN A 37 2.37 -0.83 -6.96
C GLN A 37 2.90 -0.89 -5.53
N ALA A 38 4.05 -1.53 -5.30
CA ALA A 38 4.71 -1.53 -4.00
C ALA A 38 5.19 -0.12 -3.62
N GLN A 39 5.77 0.64 -4.55
CA GLN A 39 6.22 2.01 -4.32
C GLN A 39 5.05 2.97 -4.08
N GLU A 40 4.00 2.92 -4.90
CA GLU A 40 2.78 3.71 -4.68
C GLU A 40 2.17 3.42 -3.31
N THR A 41 2.12 2.15 -2.92
CA THR A 41 1.59 1.76 -1.61
C THR A 41 2.45 2.29 -0.47
N LYS A 42 3.79 2.25 -0.58
CA LYS A 42 4.69 2.87 0.40
C LYS A 42 4.45 4.39 0.48
N GLN A 43 4.25 5.05 -0.66
CA GLN A 43 3.97 6.48 -0.73
C GLN A 43 2.68 6.86 -0.02
N ARG A 44 1.65 6.01 -0.03
CA ARG A 44 0.40 6.21 0.72
C ARG A 44 0.62 6.36 2.23
N PHE A 45 1.63 5.71 2.81
CA PHE A 45 2.01 5.93 4.21
C PHE A 45 2.72 7.27 4.43
N ALA A 46 3.44 7.76 3.43
CA ALA A 46 4.05 9.07 3.46
C ALA A 46 3.00 10.18 3.34
N THR A 47 1.95 10.00 2.53
CA THR A 47 0.87 11.00 2.36
C THR A 47 -0.28 10.82 3.34
N ALA A 48 -0.37 9.66 3.99
CA ALA A 48 -1.52 9.23 4.80
C ALA A 48 -2.84 9.26 4.02
N THR A 49 -2.81 8.74 2.79
CA THR A 49 -3.96 8.70 1.88
C THR A 49 -4.25 7.28 1.40
N ASP A 50 -5.49 7.03 0.99
CA ASP A 50 -5.89 5.80 0.34
C ASP A 50 -5.53 5.78 -1.17
N PRO A 51 -5.80 4.69 -1.91
CA PRO A 51 -5.54 4.62 -3.34
C PRO A 51 -6.31 5.65 -4.18
N ASP A 52 -7.44 6.17 -3.70
CA ASP A 52 -8.23 7.17 -4.42
C ASP A 52 -7.80 8.61 -4.04
N GLY A 53 -6.81 8.75 -3.15
CA GLY A 53 -6.28 10.04 -2.69
C GLY A 53 -7.00 10.60 -1.46
N ASN A 54 -7.97 9.88 -0.88
CA ASN A 54 -8.66 10.35 0.32
C ASN A 54 -7.76 10.22 1.55
N ALA A 55 -7.78 11.21 2.44
CA ALA A 55 -7.02 11.15 3.69
C ALA A 55 -7.53 10.01 4.59
N TRP A 56 -6.61 9.25 5.18
CA TRP A 56 -6.95 8.25 6.18
C TRP A 56 -7.58 8.87 7.42
N ALA A 57 -8.45 8.10 8.07
CA ALA A 57 -9.01 8.49 9.35
C ALA A 57 -7.90 8.83 10.38
N PRO A 58 -8.01 9.96 11.10
CA PRO A 58 -6.97 10.43 11.99
C PRO A 58 -6.74 9.47 13.18
N ASN A 59 -5.63 9.67 13.89
CA ASN A 59 -5.41 8.98 15.16
C ASN A 59 -6.41 9.48 16.21
N LYS A 60 -6.92 8.58 17.06
CA LYS A 60 -7.80 8.96 18.17
C LYS A 60 -7.05 9.90 19.14
N PRO A 61 -7.75 10.83 19.83
CA PRO A 61 -7.13 11.73 20.80
C PRO A 61 -6.30 11.02 21.88
N VAL A 62 -6.79 9.86 22.36
CA VAL A 62 -6.07 9.04 23.35
C VAL A 62 -4.74 8.50 22.82
N THR A 63 -4.67 8.13 21.55
CA THR A 63 -3.43 7.68 20.91
C THR A 63 -2.44 8.83 20.84
N MET A 64 -2.90 10.03 20.47
CA MET A 64 -2.07 11.24 20.44
C MET A 64 -1.57 11.64 21.82
N ALA A 65 -2.43 11.56 22.85
CA ALA A 65 -2.06 11.82 24.23
C ALA A 65 -0.97 10.85 24.72
N ARG A 66 -1.15 9.54 24.50
CA ARG A 66 -0.15 8.51 24.84
C ARG A 66 1.17 8.74 24.09
N TYR A 67 1.11 9.05 22.80
CA TYR A 67 2.31 9.36 22.02
C TYR A 67 3.04 10.60 22.57
N SER A 68 2.30 11.64 22.95
CA SER A 68 2.89 12.85 23.55
C SER A 68 3.57 12.61 24.90
N ALA A 69 3.14 11.57 25.64
CA ALA A 69 3.69 11.21 26.94
C ALA A 69 5.07 10.54 26.82
N LEU A 70 5.44 10.03 25.63
CA LEU A 70 6.75 9.46 25.37
C LEU A 70 7.85 10.53 25.25
N PHE A 71 7.48 11.81 25.15
CA PHE A 71 8.44 12.89 24.94
C PHE A 71 8.80 13.61 26.24
N ALA A 72 10.09 13.92 26.37
CA ALA A 72 10.59 14.78 27.44
C ALA A 72 9.91 16.16 27.41
N ARG A 73 9.65 16.68 28.62
CA ARG A 73 9.08 18.01 28.84
C ARG A 73 10.17 18.97 29.28
N LYS A 74 9.94 20.27 29.03
CA LYS A 74 10.74 21.34 29.63
C LYS A 74 10.45 21.45 31.13
N LYS A 75 11.23 22.27 31.83
CA LYS A 75 11.00 22.58 33.26
C LYS A 75 9.61 23.14 33.55
N ASP A 76 8.99 23.81 32.58
CA ASP A 76 7.62 24.38 32.69
C ASP A 76 6.50 23.36 32.36
N GLY A 77 6.84 22.08 32.11
CA GLY A 77 5.88 21.03 31.77
C GLY A 77 5.43 21.00 30.29
N THR A 78 5.84 21.99 29.48
CA THR A 78 5.50 22.05 28.06
C THR A 78 6.42 21.14 27.22
N LEU A 79 5.93 20.74 26.03
CA LEU A 79 6.76 20.00 25.06
C LEU A 79 7.86 20.90 24.49
N THR A 80 9.00 20.30 24.15
CA THR A 80 10.04 20.97 23.35
C THR A 80 9.50 21.30 21.95
N LYS A 81 10.07 22.29 21.25
CA LYS A 81 9.69 22.63 19.87
C LYS A 81 9.77 21.41 18.95
N GLY A 82 10.83 20.59 19.09
CA GLY A 82 11.00 19.36 18.32
C GLY A 82 9.92 18.31 18.61
N SER A 83 9.56 18.12 19.89
CA SER A 83 8.50 17.18 20.28
C SER A 83 7.11 17.64 19.81
N GLN A 84 6.83 18.95 19.83
CA GLN A 84 5.61 19.52 19.26
C GLN A 84 5.52 19.25 17.77
N ALA A 85 6.61 19.47 17.03
CA ALA A 85 6.67 19.17 15.59
C ALA A 85 6.45 17.68 15.30
N ARG A 86 7.04 16.77 16.08
CA ARG A 86 6.82 15.32 15.94
C ARG A 86 5.37 14.92 16.23
N LEU A 87 4.77 15.51 17.26
CA LEU A 87 3.36 15.26 17.61
C LEU A 87 2.42 15.77 16.50
N ALA A 88 2.64 16.97 15.99
CA ALA A 88 1.84 17.55 14.91
C ALA A 88 1.94 16.74 13.60
N ASN A 89 3.12 16.20 13.30
CA ASN A 89 3.37 15.41 12.09
C ASN A 89 3.08 13.90 12.26
N LYS A 90 2.45 13.49 13.36
CA LYS A 90 2.16 12.07 13.62
C LYS A 90 1.07 11.56 12.69
N LYS A 91 1.47 10.85 11.64
CA LYS A 91 0.56 10.21 10.69
C LYS A 91 -0.13 8.98 11.31
N PRO A 92 -1.34 8.62 10.89
CA PRO A 92 -1.93 7.31 11.17
C PRO A 92 -1.06 6.17 10.60
N GLY A 93 -1.06 5.01 11.26
CA GLY A 93 -0.36 3.81 10.75
C GLY A 93 1.17 3.82 10.79
N THR A 94 1.79 4.93 11.17
CA THR A 94 3.25 5.05 11.22
C THR A 94 3.80 4.81 12.62
N GLY A 95 4.12 3.56 12.94
CA GLY A 95 4.83 3.23 14.18
C GLY A 95 6.26 3.79 14.21
N GLU A 96 6.96 3.62 15.32
CA GLU A 96 8.38 4.03 15.46
C GLU A 96 9.28 3.38 14.40
N THR A 97 9.08 2.08 14.16
CA THR A 97 9.81 1.30 13.16
C THR A 97 9.30 1.52 11.73
N ARG A 98 8.10 2.09 11.56
CA ARG A 98 7.41 2.27 10.27
C ARG A 98 7.19 0.98 9.45
N MET A 99 7.33 -0.20 10.06
CA MET A 99 7.33 -1.50 9.36
C MET A 99 6.17 -1.71 8.39
N LEU A 100 4.94 -1.35 8.78
CA LEU A 100 3.79 -1.51 7.89
C LEU A 100 3.92 -0.71 6.59
N GLY A 101 4.49 0.49 6.65
CA GLY A 101 4.67 1.34 5.47
C GLY A 101 5.97 1.09 4.72
N THR A 102 6.96 0.41 5.32
CA THR A 102 8.25 0.11 4.69
C THR A 102 8.36 -1.32 4.18
N THR A 103 7.54 -2.23 4.70
CA THR A 103 7.51 -3.65 4.33
C THR A 103 6.24 -3.95 3.53
N ILE A 104 6.22 -3.39 2.31
CA ILE A 104 5.24 -3.73 1.27
C ILE A 104 6.00 -4.50 0.20
N ASN A 105 5.55 -5.72 -0.05
CA ASN A 105 6.19 -6.65 -0.96
C ASN A 105 5.20 -7.06 -2.05
N TYR A 106 5.73 -7.38 -3.23
CA TYR A 106 4.96 -8.02 -4.29
C TYR A 106 5.54 -9.40 -4.60
N GLN A 107 4.70 -10.26 -5.17
CA GLN A 107 5.07 -11.58 -5.66
C GLN A 107 4.32 -11.84 -6.96
N VAL A 108 5.05 -12.23 -8.01
CA VAL A 108 4.41 -12.74 -9.23
C VAL A 108 3.77 -14.09 -8.91
N GLN A 109 2.54 -14.27 -9.34
CA GLN A 109 1.74 -15.47 -9.14
C GLN A 109 1.41 -16.06 -10.51
N GLY A 110 2.02 -17.20 -10.84
CA GLY A 110 1.84 -17.81 -12.16
C GLY A 110 2.41 -16.95 -13.29
N GLU A 111 1.69 -16.92 -14.41
CA GLU A 111 2.12 -16.27 -15.66
C GLU A 111 1.42 -14.93 -15.91
N ASP A 112 0.35 -14.62 -15.18
CA ASP A 112 -0.59 -13.54 -15.51
C ASP A 112 -0.96 -12.64 -14.32
N ALA A 113 -0.46 -12.91 -13.11
CA ALA A 113 -0.85 -12.17 -11.92
C ALA A 113 0.33 -11.69 -11.06
N VAL A 114 0.10 -10.59 -10.34
CA VAL A 114 0.99 -10.09 -9.29
C VAL A 114 0.19 -9.82 -8.02
N GLY A 115 0.59 -10.45 -6.93
CA GLY A 115 0.05 -10.20 -5.61
C GLY A 115 0.88 -9.15 -4.87
N ILE A 116 0.21 -8.28 -4.10
CA ILE A 116 0.84 -7.26 -3.27
C ILE A 116 0.32 -7.32 -1.83
N GLY A 117 1.18 -7.10 -0.85
CA GLY A 117 0.76 -7.09 0.55
C GLY A 117 1.85 -6.68 1.53
N SER A 118 1.52 -6.83 2.82
CA SER A 118 2.46 -6.63 3.93
C SER A 118 2.50 -7.90 4.79
N PRO A 119 3.68 -8.34 5.25
CA PRO A 119 3.80 -9.48 6.17
C PRO A 119 3.39 -9.13 7.61
N MET A 120 3.04 -7.87 7.89
CA MET A 120 2.65 -7.45 9.24
C MET A 120 1.28 -8.02 9.62
N VAL A 121 1.19 -8.76 10.74
CA VAL A 121 -0.06 -9.38 11.21
C VAL A 121 -1.21 -8.37 11.39
N TYR A 122 -0.88 -7.13 11.76
CA TYR A 122 -1.86 -6.05 11.96
C TYR A 122 -2.23 -5.30 10.66
N ALA A 123 -1.64 -5.67 9.51
CA ALA A 123 -1.93 -5.05 8.22
C ALA A 123 -3.40 -5.19 7.84
N GLY A 124 -4.00 -6.36 8.07
CA GLY A 124 -5.42 -6.60 7.80
C GLY A 124 -6.33 -5.67 8.60
N THR A 125 -6.12 -5.59 9.92
CA THR A 125 -6.88 -4.69 10.81
C THR A 125 -6.68 -3.22 10.43
N PHE A 126 -5.49 -2.83 9.98
CA PHE A 126 -5.27 -1.47 9.50
C PHE A 126 -6.02 -1.19 8.19
N HIS A 127 -5.97 -2.13 7.23
CA HIS A 127 -6.61 -2.01 5.94
C HIS A 127 -8.14 -1.97 6.05
N TYR A 128 -8.73 -2.94 6.75
CA TYR A 128 -10.18 -3.16 6.82
C TYR A 128 -10.84 -2.52 8.03
N GLY A 129 -10.08 -2.13 9.05
CA GLY A 129 -10.62 -1.74 10.35
C GLY A 129 -10.98 -2.95 11.21
N ALA A 130 -11.55 -2.69 12.39
CA ALA A 130 -12.13 -3.70 13.27
C ALA A 130 -13.06 -3.04 14.31
N LYS A 131 -14.09 -3.76 14.76
CA LYS A 131 -14.94 -3.37 15.89
C LYS A 131 -14.30 -3.74 17.22
N SER A 132 -14.66 -3.00 18.26
CA SER A 132 -14.28 -3.34 19.64
C SER A 132 -14.66 -4.80 19.95
N GLY A 133 -13.71 -5.60 20.43
CA GLY A 133 -13.95 -6.99 20.82
C GLY A 133 -14.06 -8.00 19.66
N GLU A 134 -13.84 -7.57 18.42
CA GLU A 134 -13.93 -8.44 17.23
C GLU A 134 -12.96 -9.63 17.29
N PHE A 135 -11.80 -9.47 17.94
CA PHE A 135 -10.81 -10.53 18.13
C PHE A 135 -10.91 -11.19 19.51
N GLY A 136 -12.05 -11.06 20.17
CA GLY A 136 -12.34 -11.64 21.47
C GLY A 136 -11.95 -10.74 22.65
N PHE A 137 -11.64 -11.36 23.79
CA PHE A 137 -11.38 -10.68 25.06
C PHE A 137 -10.04 -11.11 25.65
N GLY A 138 -9.39 -10.20 26.38
CA GLY A 138 -8.15 -10.48 27.09
C GLY A 138 -8.30 -11.57 28.16
N ILE A 139 -7.29 -12.45 28.24
CA ILE A 139 -7.25 -13.60 29.15
C ILE A 139 -7.00 -13.17 30.61
N TYR A 140 -6.27 -12.06 30.83
CA TYR A 140 -5.97 -11.57 32.16
C TYR A 140 -7.04 -10.58 32.63
N ALA A 141 -7.55 -10.81 33.85
CA ALA A 141 -8.39 -9.85 34.53
C ALA A 141 -7.61 -8.55 34.78
N SER A 142 -8.10 -7.44 34.23
CA SER A 142 -7.76 -6.13 34.79
C SER A 142 -8.45 -5.96 36.15
N ARG A 143 -8.18 -4.86 36.85
CA ARG A 143 -8.94 -4.48 38.07
C ARG A 143 -10.47 -4.48 37.86
N ASN A 144 -10.94 -4.42 36.62
CA ASN A 144 -12.33 -4.38 36.21
C ASN A 144 -12.79 -5.62 35.39
N GLY A 145 -12.01 -6.72 35.36
CA GLY A 145 -12.31 -7.93 34.58
C GLY A 145 -11.70 -7.95 33.16
N SER A 146 -12.19 -8.87 32.31
CA SER A 146 -11.75 -9.04 30.92
C SER A 146 -12.05 -7.78 30.08
N PHE A 147 -11.22 -7.51 29.07
CA PHE A 147 -11.35 -6.34 28.20
C PHE A 147 -11.47 -6.76 26.73
N PRO A 148 -12.21 -6.00 25.89
CA PRO A 148 -12.37 -6.33 24.47
C PRO A 148 -11.05 -6.13 23.70
N ILE A 149 -10.81 -6.97 22.70
CA ILE A 149 -9.68 -6.85 21.78
C ILE A 149 -10.25 -6.70 20.37
N PRO A 150 -10.06 -5.56 19.70
CA PRO A 150 -9.46 -4.31 20.18
C PRO A 150 -10.28 -3.65 21.30
N TRP A 151 -9.65 -2.77 22.09
CA TRP A 151 -10.31 -2.02 23.19
C TRP A 151 -11.39 -1.02 22.72
N GLY A 152 -11.49 -0.79 21.42
CA GLY A 152 -12.43 0.13 20.81
C GLY A 152 -12.30 0.08 19.29
N ASP A 153 -13.28 0.63 18.58
CA ASP A 153 -13.32 0.58 17.11
C ASP A 153 -12.05 1.15 16.47
N ILE A 154 -11.55 0.44 15.46
CA ILE A 154 -10.45 0.84 14.60
C ILE A 154 -11.03 1.17 13.22
N PRO A 155 -10.89 2.40 12.73
CA PRO A 155 -11.37 2.75 11.40
C PRO A 155 -10.48 2.12 10.32
N ALA A 156 -11.08 1.76 9.19
CA ALA A 156 -10.38 1.30 8.00
C ALA A 156 -9.47 2.38 7.43
N ARG A 157 -8.27 1.98 7.01
CA ARG A 157 -7.27 2.83 6.35
C ARG A 157 -6.71 2.05 5.17
N ARG A 158 -7.52 1.97 4.11
CA ARG A 158 -7.20 1.24 2.90
C ARG A 158 -5.89 1.75 2.32
N PHE A 159 -4.93 0.86 2.16
CA PHE A 159 -3.61 1.18 1.58
C PHE A 159 -3.27 0.29 0.39
N LEU A 160 -3.85 -0.92 0.30
CA LEU A 160 -3.78 -1.76 -0.89
C LEU A 160 -4.93 -1.41 -1.83
N GLY A 161 -4.71 -1.63 -3.12
CA GLY A 161 -5.63 -1.25 -4.19
C GLY A 161 -4.94 -0.34 -5.20
N MET A 162 -5.59 -0.18 -6.34
CA MET A 162 -5.05 0.56 -7.47
C MET A 162 -5.87 1.82 -7.70
N SER A 163 -5.17 2.95 -7.77
CA SER A 163 -5.76 4.25 -8.14
C SER A 163 -6.16 4.24 -9.61
N GLN A 164 -6.94 5.22 -10.06
CA GLN A 164 -7.22 5.35 -11.49
C GLN A 164 -5.94 5.57 -12.31
N ALA A 165 -5.05 6.45 -11.84
CA ALA A 165 -3.76 6.69 -12.49
C ALA A 165 -2.87 5.44 -12.53
N GLY A 166 -2.92 4.60 -11.48
CA GLY A 166 -2.20 3.34 -11.44
C GLY A 166 -2.70 2.35 -12.49
N ARG A 167 -4.02 2.29 -12.74
CA ARG A 167 -4.58 1.47 -13.82
C ARG A 167 -4.09 1.93 -15.19
N ASP A 168 -4.07 3.24 -15.41
CA ASP A 168 -3.60 3.82 -16.66
C ASP A 168 -2.09 3.54 -16.85
N SER A 169 -1.30 3.60 -15.76
CA SER A 169 0.12 3.21 -15.77
C SER A 169 0.32 1.75 -16.16
N VAL A 170 -0.48 0.82 -15.59
CA VAL A 170 -0.41 -0.60 -15.94
C VAL A 170 -0.70 -0.84 -17.42
N VAL A 171 -1.74 -0.19 -17.97
CA VAL A 171 -2.06 -0.29 -19.40
C VAL A 171 -0.89 0.22 -20.25
N ASN A 172 -0.28 1.33 -19.87
CA ASN A 172 0.88 1.87 -20.57
C ASN A 172 2.08 0.93 -20.49
N LEU A 173 2.39 0.37 -19.32
CA LEU A 173 3.47 -0.62 -19.15
C LEU A 173 3.27 -1.85 -20.02
N VAL A 174 2.06 -2.42 -20.03
CA VAL A 174 1.74 -3.58 -20.88
C VAL A 174 1.86 -3.23 -22.35
N ARG A 175 1.37 -2.04 -22.75
CA ARG A 175 1.49 -1.58 -24.13
C ARG A 175 2.95 -1.41 -24.52
N SER A 176 3.73 -0.65 -23.78
CA SER A 176 5.17 -0.44 -23.99
C SER A 176 5.91 -1.76 -24.08
N TYR A 177 5.65 -2.68 -23.15
CA TYR A 177 6.24 -4.01 -23.15
C TYR A 177 5.90 -4.80 -24.42
N LEU A 178 4.64 -4.85 -24.83
CA LEU A 178 4.22 -5.61 -26.01
C LEU A 178 4.71 -4.97 -27.32
N LEU A 179 4.80 -3.65 -27.38
CA LEU A 179 5.21 -2.90 -28.57
C LEU A 179 6.73 -2.70 -28.69
N ASP A 180 7.50 -2.98 -27.63
CA ASP A 180 8.94 -2.73 -27.55
C ASP A 180 9.30 -1.22 -27.60
N GLU A 181 8.47 -0.40 -26.95
CA GLU A 181 8.57 1.08 -26.89
C GLU A 181 8.72 1.58 -25.45
#